data_AF-K3W7T9-F1
#
_entry.id   AF-K3W7T9-F1
#
_cell.length_a   1.000
_cell.length_b   1.000
_cell.length_c   1.000
_cell.angle_alpha   90.00
_cell.angle_beta   90.00
_cell.angle_gamma   90.00
#
_symmetry.space_group_name_H-M   'P 1'
#
loop_
_entity.id
_entity.type
_entity.pdbx_description
1 polymer ?
#
loop_
_entity_poly.entity_id
_entity_poly.type
_entity_poly.pdbx_seq_one_letter_code
_entity_poly.pdbx_strand_id
1 'polypeptide(L)'
;MKFNLSSLFVALLVSATRASSMTSQQASSTCTLTGTYVDSTSINSPTCNNILISNLNVPKHTTLDLTKVPAGATITFAGTTTFGITETDWQGPLVLLTGKNLKVKGSGVLDGQGNWYWQQFKTNPNFQRPVFFRLLNVHSSTLSGFTLKNSPFRTFSIVGSTDTVLDHLTLDSKAGDNLAKNTDGFDMSSNNGVNITNNIILNQDDCLAMQSSTNTHFIGNTCTGGHGISVGSIGGTAVDSTDTVSGLVVQNNKIINSDNGIRIKTIVGSQGLVTGVTYISNTLTNVKNAIVMHSDYNKSAGGYTGKATSAVAIKDITIAGLSGTATNLYDVLVNPSVVSGWKWSGITVAATAKGSCSGQPSTVTCA
;
A
#
# COMPACT_ATOMS: atom_id res chain seq x y z
N MET A 1 37.90 -93.19 -38.70
CA MET A 1 38.26 -92.29 -39.82
C MET A 1 37.91 -90.88 -39.38
N LYS A 2 38.89 -89.97 -39.39
CA LYS A 2 38.82 -88.60 -38.82
C LYS A 2 37.77 -87.75 -39.53
N PHE A 3 37.10 -86.83 -38.83
CA PHE A 3 36.98 -85.41 -39.23
C PHE A 3 36.71 -84.53 -38.00
N ASN A 4 37.58 -83.53 -37.81
CA ASN A 4 37.46 -82.43 -36.85
C ASN A 4 36.37 -81.46 -37.32
N LEU A 5 35.62 -80.86 -36.39
CA LEU A 5 35.05 -79.52 -36.59
C LEU A 5 35.00 -78.76 -35.25
N SER A 6 35.79 -77.70 -35.19
CA SER A 6 35.86 -76.70 -34.13
C SER A 6 34.79 -75.63 -34.36
N SER A 7 33.92 -75.38 -33.38
CA SER A 7 32.93 -74.29 -33.42
C SER A 7 33.36 -73.13 -32.52
N LEU A 8 33.52 -71.96 -33.14
CA LEU A 8 33.87 -70.68 -32.55
C LEU A 8 32.59 -70.01 -31.98
N PHE A 9 32.59 -69.65 -30.70
CA PHE A 9 31.53 -68.83 -30.08
C PHE A 9 31.81 -67.34 -30.37
N VAL A 10 30.85 -66.63 -30.98
CA VAL A 10 30.87 -65.18 -31.14
C VAL A 10 30.05 -64.56 -30.00
N ALA A 11 30.70 -63.80 -29.13
CA ALA A 11 30.04 -63.02 -28.08
C ALA A 11 29.50 -61.70 -28.65
N LEU A 12 28.17 -61.51 -28.58
CA LEU A 12 27.52 -60.23 -28.89
C LEU A 12 27.59 -59.32 -27.65
N LEU A 13 28.39 -58.26 -27.73
CA LEU A 13 28.37 -57.16 -26.74
C LEU A 13 27.14 -56.28 -26.99
N VAL A 14 26.14 -56.37 -26.12
CA VAL A 14 25.03 -55.41 -26.06
C VAL A 14 25.43 -54.27 -25.12
N SER A 15 25.80 -53.13 -25.68
CA SER A 15 26.05 -51.90 -24.93
C SER A 15 24.71 -51.30 -24.47
N ALA A 16 24.37 -51.49 -23.19
CA ALA A 16 23.24 -50.82 -22.56
C ALA A 16 23.61 -49.34 -22.30
N THR A 17 23.17 -48.42 -23.17
CA THR A 17 23.23 -46.99 -22.90
C THR A 17 22.19 -46.64 -21.84
N ARG A 18 22.63 -46.32 -20.62
CA ARG A 18 21.79 -45.62 -19.63
C ARG A 18 21.41 -44.26 -20.22
N ALA A 19 20.17 -44.12 -20.65
CA ALA A 19 19.59 -42.82 -20.92
C ALA A 19 19.39 -42.11 -19.58
N SER A 20 20.37 -41.28 -19.19
CA SER A 20 20.16 -40.25 -18.19
C SER A 20 19.13 -39.29 -18.77
N SER A 21 17.89 -39.35 -18.29
CA SER A 21 16.91 -38.30 -18.55
C SER A 21 17.41 -37.01 -17.92
N MET A 22 18.18 -36.24 -18.70
CA MET A 22 18.46 -34.85 -18.39
C MET A 22 17.11 -34.14 -18.34
N THR A 23 16.60 -33.89 -17.14
CA THR A 23 15.62 -32.81 -16.93
C THR A 23 16.29 -31.54 -17.45
N SER A 24 15.87 -31.10 -18.63
CA SER A 24 16.27 -29.80 -19.15
C SER A 24 15.79 -28.75 -18.15
N GLN A 25 16.72 -28.20 -17.36
CA GLN A 25 16.56 -26.87 -16.80
C GLN A 25 16.51 -25.93 -17.99
N GLN A 26 15.30 -25.71 -18.50
CA GLN A 26 15.04 -24.65 -19.46
C GLN A 26 15.31 -23.36 -18.69
N ALA A 27 16.47 -22.74 -18.92
CA ALA A 27 16.78 -21.43 -18.38
C ALA A 27 15.64 -20.50 -18.82
N SER A 28 14.79 -20.10 -17.87
CA SER A 28 13.68 -19.21 -18.18
C SER A 28 14.27 -17.92 -18.73
N SER A 29 13.99 -17.63 -20.01
CA SER A 29 14.44 -16.41 -20.66
C SER A 29 13.86 -15.20 -19.92
N THR A 30 14.72 -14.36 -19.35
CA THR A 30 14.31 -13.09 -18.73
C THR A 30 13.92 -12.09 -19.81
N CYS A 31 12.70 -11.55 -19.74
CA CYS A 31 12.31 -10.41 -20.56
C CYS A 31 12.74 -9.13 -19.86
N THR A 32 13.39 -8.23 -20.59
CA THR A 32 14.00 -7.04 -19.99
C THR A 32 13.39 -5.77 -20.56
N LEU A 33 12.98 -4.84 -19.70
CA LEU A 33 12.69 -3.45 -20.01
C LEU A 33 13.84 -2.57 -19.50
N THR A 34 14.48 -1.83 -20.40
CA THR A 34 15.59 -0.91 -20.12
C THR A 34 15.60 0.24 -21.13
N GLY A 35 16.33 1.31 -20.83
CA GLY A 35 16.42 2.47 -21.71
C GLY A 35 15.11 3.25 -21.73
N THR A 36 14.61 3.63 -22.90
CA THR A 36 13.32 4.36 -23.00
C THR A 36 12.17 3.38 -23.15
N TYR A 37 11.17 3.49 -22.28
CA TYR A 37 9.94 2.70 -22.38
C TYR A 37 9.17 3.09 -23.65
N VAL A 38 8.80 2.08 -24.44
CA VAL A 38 7.96 2.24 -25.64
C VAL A 38 6.59 1.65 -25.37
N ASP A 39 6.55 0.36 -25.01
CA ASP A 39 5.34 -0.36 -24.62
C ASP A 39 5.68 -1.59 -23.76
N SER A 40 4.64 -2.34 -23.37
CA SER A 40 4.76 -3.58 -22.61
C SER A 40 4.78 -4.85 -23.46
N THR A 41 4.83 -4.77 -24.79
CA THR A 41 4.68 -5.95 -25.66
C THR A 41 5.74 -7.02 -25.41
N SER A 42 6.97 -6.61 -25.08
CA SER A 42 8.08 -7.51 -24.77
C SER A 42 7.90 -8.31 -23.47
N ILE A 43 7.01 -7.87 -22.57
CA ILE A 43 6.73 -8.55 -21.29
C ILE A 43 5.36 -9.24 -21.25
N ASN A 44 4.55 -9.09 -22.31
CA ASN A 44 3.20 -9.64 -22.40
C ASN A 44 3.14 -11.06 -23.00
N SER A 45 4.30 -11.67 -23.28
CA SER A 45 4.35 -13.04 -23.80
C SER A 45 3.99 -14.06 -22.70
N PRO A 46 3.19 -15.11 -22.99
CA PRO A 46 2.91 -16.20 -22.04
C PRO A 46 4.16 -16.92 -21.51
N THR A 47 5.29 -16.83 -22.22
CA THR A 47 6.57 -17.41 -21.80
C THR A 47 7.39 -16.49 -20.89
N CYS A 48 6.96 -15.24 -20.72
CA CYS A 48 7.66 -14.20 -20.00
C CYS A 48 7.37 -14.22 -18.49
N ASN A 49 7.85 -15.25 -17.81
CA ASN A 49 7.60 -15.43 -16.37
C ASN A 49 8.62 -14.73 -15.47
N ASN A 50 9.74 -14.29 -16.03
CA ASN A 50 10.76 -13.53 -15.32
C ASN A 50 10.99 -12.21 -16.07
N ILE A 51 10.57 -11.11 -15.47
CA ILE A 51 10.63 -9.76 -16.03
C ILE A 51 11.65 -8.95 -15.23
N LEU A 52 12.64 -8.37 -15.90
CA LEU A 52 13.58 -7.41 -15.33
C LEU A 52 13.25 -6.02 -15.85
N ILE A 53 12.95 -5.09 -14.95
CA ILE A 53 12.78 -3.67 -15.28
C ILE A 53 13.97 -2.94 -14.66
N SER A 54 14.87 -2.45 -15.51
CA SER A 54 16.14 -1.88 -15.05
C SER A 54 16.51 -0.64 -15.84
N ASN A 55 16.86 0.45 -15.14
CA ASN A 55 17.32 1.71 -15.77
C ASN A 55 16.36 2.19 -16.87
N LEU A 56 15.06 2.18 -16.56
CA LEU A 56 13.99 2.49 -17.51
C LEU A 56 13.52 3.93 -17.38
N ASN A 57 13.50 4.69 -18.46
CA ASN A 57 12.88 6.00 -18.55
C ASN A 57 11.50 5.88 -19.21
N VAL A 58 10.45 6.10 -18.44
CA VAL A 58 9.07 6.13 -18.92
C VAL A 58 8.76 7.53 -19.45
N PRO A 59 8.35 7.69 -20.73
CA PRO A 59 8.04 9.01 -21.29
C PRO A 59 6.91 9.73 -20.52
N LYS A 60 6.84 11.05 -20.69
CA LYS A 60 5.72 11.84 -20.14
C LYS A 60 4.38 11.37 -20.72
N HIS A 61 3.29 11.56 -19.96
CA HIS A 61 1.94 11.11 -20.31
C HIS A 61 1.83 9.59 -20.60
N THR A 62 2.76 8.80 -20.07
CA THR A 62 2.82 7.36 -20.33
C THR A 62 2.82 6.59 -19.02
N THR A 63 1.94 5.60 -18.92
CA THR A 63 1.94 4.64 -17.82
C THR A 63 2.87 3.48 -18.15
N LEU A 64 3.72 3.08 -17.20
CA LEU A 64 4.34 1.76 -17.21
C LEU A 64 3.24 0.71 -16.97
N ASP A 65 2.77 0.13 -18.06
CA ASP A 65 1.61 -0.76 -18.09
C ASP A 65 2.04 -2.22 -17.88
N LEU A 66 1.75 -2.75 -16.70
CA LEU A 66 2.03 -4.13 -16.31
C LEU A 66 0.75 -4.95 -16.22
N THR A 67 -0.34 -4.55 -16.88
CA THR A 67 -1.65 -5.22 -16.79
C THR A 67 -1.72 -6.56 -17.53
N LYS A 68 -0.81 -6.79 -18.47
CA LYS A 68 -0.78 -7.97 -19.35
C LYS A 68 0.35 -8.95 -19.03
N VAL A 69 1.02 -8.77 -17.90
CA VAL A 69 2.03 -9.73 -17.43
C VAL A 69 1.38 -11.09 -17.14
N PRO A 70 2.07 -12.22 -17.42
CA PRO A 70 1.52 -13.53 -17.12
C PRO A 70 1.22 -13.71 -15.63
N ALA A 71 0.14 -14.43 -15.32
CA ALA A 71 -0.11 -14.86 -13.95
C ALA A 71 1.07 -15.71 -13.44
N GLY A 72 1.50 -15.50 -12.20
CA GLY A 72 2.69 -16.18 -11.67
C GLY A 72 4.02 -15.48 -11.99
N ALA A 73 4.02 -14.42 -12.79
CA ALA A 73 5.26 -13.76 -13.20
C ALA A 73 6.00 -13.12 -12.01
N THR A 74 7.32 -13.18 -12.08
CA THR A 74 8.22 -12.44 -11.21
C THR A 74 8.69 -11.18 -11.93
N ILE A 75 8.38 -10.01 -11.39
CA ILE A 75 8.83 -8.70 -11.88
C ILE A 75 9.93 -8.22 -10.94
N THR A 76 11.10 -7.90 -11.46
CA THR A 76 12.23 -7.41 -10.66
C THR A 76 12.59 -5.99 -11.09
N PHE A 77 12.42 -5.02 -10.20
CA PHE A 77 12.93 -3.66 -10.37
C PHE A 77 14.39 -3.59 -9.92
N ALA A 78 15.26 -3.11 -10.81
CA ALA A 78 16.67 -2.87 -10.55
C ALA A 78 17.11 -1.50 -11.10
N GLY A 79 18.25 -0.99 -10.63
CA GLY A 79 18.70 0.35 -11.03
C GLY A 79 17.66 1.44 -10.72
N THR A 80 17.55 2.44 -11.60
CA THR A 80 16.59 3.54 -11.42
C THR A 80 15.60 3.63 -12.58
N THR A 81 14.32 3.55 -12.29
CA THR A 81 13.24 3.87 -13.23
C THR A 81 12.77 5.32 -13.00
N THR A 82 12.69 6.12 -14.06
CA THR A 82 12.23 7.52 -14.01
C THR A 82 10.97 7.71 -14.84
N PHE A 83 10.18 8.74 -14.52
CA PHE A 83 8.94 9.07 -15.24
C PHE A 83 8.98 10.51 -15.74
N GLY A 84 8.82 10.71 -17.04
CA GLY A 84 8.83 12.03 -17.67
C GLY A 84 7.77 12.95 -17.06
N ILE A 85 8.16 14.18 -16.77
CA ILE A 85 7.28 15.20 -16.19
C ILE A 85 6.19 15.58 -17.20
N THR A 86 4.95 15.61 -16.73
CA THR A 86 3.79 16.07 -17.51
C THR A 86 3.44 17.49 -17.15
N GLU A 87 3.68 18.41 -18.08
CA GLU A 87 3.46 19.85 -17.85
C GLU A 87 1.99 20.27 -17.93
N THR A 88 1.10 19.33 -18.27
CA THR A 88 -0.36 19.50 -18.32
C THR A 88 -1.06 18.50 -17.40
N ASP A 89 -2.35 18.74 -17.13
CA ASP A 89 -3.15 17.91 -16.23
C ASP A 89 -3.14 16.44 -16.66
N TRP A 90 -2.63 15.58 -15.79
CA TRP A 90 -2.66 14.14 -15.95
C TRP A 90 -2.69 13.45 -14.58
N GLN A 91 -3.71 12.63 -14.36
CA GLN A 91 -3.93 11.93 -13.09
C GLN A 91 -3.17 10.60 -12.99
N GLY A 92 -2.44 10.21 -14.03
CA GLY A 92 -1.70 8.96 -14.07
C GLY A 92 -2.61 7.72 -14.16
N PRO A 93 -2.13 6.56 -13.69
CA PRO A 93 -0.99 6.39 -12.79
C PRO A 93 0.36 6.33 -13.54
N LEU A 94 1.47 6.50 -12.81
CA LEU A 94 2.82 6.28 -13.37
C LEU A 94 3.06 4.79 -13.64
N VAL A 95 2.64 3.92 -12.74
CA VAL A 95 2.68 2.46 -12.87
C VAL A 95 1.29 1.88 -12.66
N LEU A 96 0.85 0.99 -13.55
CA LEU A 96 -0.39 0.24 -13.40
C LEU A 96 -0.10 -1.26 -13.38
N LEU A 97 -0.56 -1.95 -12.34
CA LEU A 97 -0.44 -3.39 -12.20
C LEU A 97 -1.81 -4.03 -11.99
N THR A 98 -2.06 -5.11 -12.74
CA THR A 98 -3.19 -6.02 -12.58
C THR A 98 -2.66 -7.44 -12.73
N GLY A 99 -3.27 -8.42 -12.05
CA GLY A 99 -2.92 -9.82 -12.25
C GLY A 99 -3.05 -10.65 -10.99
N LYS A 100 -2.53 -11.88 -11.05
CA LYS A 100 -2.62 -12.82 -9.94
C LYS A 100 -1.34 -13.63 -9.77
N ASN A 101 -1.07 -14.04 -8.54
CA ASN A 101 0.11 -14.85 -8.17
C ASN A 101 1.44 -14.18 -8.53
N LEU A 102 1.49 -12.84 -8.56
CA LEU A 102 2.66 -12.09 -8.98
C LEU A 102 3.68 -11.96 -7.85
N LYS A 103 4.96 -11.91 -8.21
CA LYS A 103 6.06 -11.54 -7.31
C LYS A 103 6.77 -10.31 -7.86
N VAL A 104 6.45 -9.14 -7.35
CA VAL A 104 7.12 -7.88 -7.71
C VAL A 104 8.16 -7.58 -6.64
N LYS A 105 9.44 -7.50 -7.03
CA LYS A 105 10.53 -7.40 -6.06
C LYS A 105 11.71 -6.60 -6.59
N GLY A 106 12.74 -6.51 -5.78
CA GLY A 106 14.05 -5.98 -6.17
C GLY A 106 14.45 -4.79 -5.31
N SER A 107 15.67 -4.31 -5.52
CA SER A 107 16.24 -3.18 -4.78
C SER A 107 16.29 -1.91 -5.63
N GLY A 108 15.58 -1.88 -6.76
CA GLY A 108 15.51 -0.74 -7.65
C GLY A 108 14.79 0.46 -7.03
N VAL A 109 15.04 1.63 -7.59
CA VAL A 109 14.38 2.88 -7.25
C VAL A 109 13.46 3.27 -8.40
N LEU A 110 12.20 3.57 -8.10
CA LEU A 110 11.29 4.24 -9.01
C LEU A 110 11.23 5.70 -8.55
N ASP A 111 11.75 6.65 -9.33
CA ASP A 111 11.75 8.08 -9.01
C ASP A 111 10.65 8.79 -9.80
N GLY A 112 9.59 9.19 -9.09
CA GLY A 112 8.43 9.89 -9.65
C GLY A 112 8.69 11.36 -10.01
N GLN A 113 9.88 11.89 -9.73
CA GLN A 113 10.27 13.28 -10.01
C GLN A 113 9.32 14.33 -9.40
N GLY A 114 8.80 14.06 -8.21
CA GLY A 114 7.73 14.81 -7.55
C GLY A 114 7.97 16.30 -7.33
N ASN A 115 9.22 16.77 -7.23
CA ASN A 115 9.52 18.18 -6.95
C ASN A 115 8.83 19.16 -7.90
N TRP A 116 8.81 18.86 -9.20
CA TRP A 116 8.13 19.74 -10.17
C TRP A 116 6.63 19.85 -9.87
N TYR A 117 5.98 18.72 -9.59
CA TYR A 117 4.55 18.64 -9.28
C TYR A 117 4.20 19.35 -7.96
N TRP A 118 5.05 19.24 -6.95
CA TRP A 118 4.83 19.92 -5.67
C TRP A 118 4.89 21.44 -5.81
N GLN A 119 5.81 21.95 -6.65
CA GLN A 119 5.87 23.38 -6.97
C GLN A 119 4.63 23.85 -7.73
N GLN A 120 4.14 23.07 -8.70
CA GLN A 120 2.90 23.41 -9.42
C GLN A 120 1.68 23.41 -8.51
N PHE A 121 1.56 22.42 -7.62
CA PHE A 121 0.42 22.35 -6.70
C PHE A 121 0.41 23.49 -5.68
N LYS A 122 1.60 23.96 -5.26
CA LYS A 122 1.74 25.12 -4.38
C LYS A 122 1.16 26.40 -5.01
N THR A 123 1.32 26.59 -6.32
CA THR A 123 0.83 27.78 -7.05
C THR A 123 -0.60 27.61 -7.57
N ASN A 124 -0.98 26.38 -7.92
CA ASN A 124 -2.31 26.02 -8.40
C ASN A 124 -2.81 24.74 -7.70
N PRO A 125 -3.59 24.87 -6.62
CA PRO A 125 -4.15 23.73 -5.88
C PRO A 125 -5.12 22.83 -6.68
N ASN A 126 -5.51 23.23 -7.89
CA ASN A 126 -6.35 22.42 -8.78
C ASN A 126 -5.53 21.59 -9.79
N PHE A 127 -4.20 21.80 -9.86
CA PHE A 127 -3.33 21.10 -10.80
C PHE A 127 -3.36 19.59 -10.54
N GLN A 128 -3.66 18.82 -11.59
CA GLN A 128 -3.75 17.37 -11.48
C GLN A 128 -2.37 16.73 -11.47
N ARG A 129 -2.16 15.82 -10.52
CA ARG A 129 -0.88 15.14 -10.31
C ARG A 129 -1.06 13.63 -10.46
N PRO A 130 -0.11 12.92 -11.07
CA PRO A 130 -0.27 11.50 -11.29
C PRO A 130 -0.15 10.72 -9.99
N VAL A 131 -1.07 9.78 -9.76
CA VAL A 131 -0.87 8.72 -8.76
C VAL A 131 0.36 7.91 -9.16
N PHE A 132 1.21 7.54 -8.20
CA PHE A 132 2.43 6.82 -8.53
C PHE A 132 2.11 5.38 -8.97
N PHE A 133 1.71 4.52 -8.04
CA PHE A 133 1.58 3.09 -8.30
C PHE A 133 0.14 2.65 -8.03
N ARG A 134 -0.57 2.22 -9.07
CA ARG A 134 -1.91 1.66 -8.95
C ARG A 134 -1.90 0.15 -9.02
N LEU A 135 -2.38 -0.49 -7.95
CA LEU A 135 -2.77 -1.90 -7.93
C LEU A 135 -4.26 -1.97 -8.20
N LEU A 136 -4.64 -2.55 -9.34
CA LEU A 136 -6.02 -2.71 -9.74
C LEU A 136 -6.31 -4.19 -9.95
N ASN A 137 -7.15 -4.78 -9.10
CA ASN A 137 -7.50 -6.20 -9.13
C ASN A 137 -6.25 -7.10 -9.12
N VAL A 138 -5.38 -6.86 -8.13
CA VAL A 138 -4.19 -7.68 -7.89
C VAL A 138 -4.55 -8.73 -6.83
N HIS A 139 -4.32 -10.00 -7.16
CA HIS A 139 -4.79 -11.12 -6.33
C HIS A 139 -3.63 -12.04 -5.93
N SER A 140 -3.58 -12.48 -4.67
CA SER A 140 -2.64 -13.50 -4.19
C SER A 140 -1.17 -13.18 -4.56
N SER A 141 -0.79 -11.91 -4.48
CA SER A 141 0.49 -11.41 -5.00
C SER A 141 1.34 -10.76 -3.91
N THR A 142 2.64 -10.62 -4.15
CA THR A 142 3.57 -9.96 -3.23
C THR A 142 4.36 -8.87 -3.94
N LEU A 143 4.41 -7.70 -3.34
CA LEU A 143 5.28 -6.59 -3.72
C LEU A 143 6.29 -6.35 -2.60
N SER A 144 7.59 -6.33 -2.88
CA SER A 144 8.58 -6.21 -1.81
C SER A 144 9.93 -5.60 -2.18
N GLY A 145 10.53 -4.86 -1.23
CA GLY A 145 11.96 -4.53 -1.22
C GLY A 145 12.41 -3.30 -2.02
N PHE A 146 11.59 -2.80 -2.95
CA PHE A 146 11.97 -1.67 -3.81
C PHE A 146 11.56 -0.33 -3.21
N THR A 147 12.14 0.74 -3.76
CA THR A 147 11.92 2.12 -3.30
C THR A 147 11.08 2.90 -4.30
N LEU A 148 10.03 3.57 -3.82
CA LEU A 148 9.33 4.62 -4.55
C LEU A 148 9.78 5.97 -3.99
N LYS A 149 10.38 6.79 -4.83
CA LYS A 149 11.00 8.05 -4.45
C LYS A 149 10.27 9.23 -5.06
N ASN A 150 10.12 10.31 -4.29
CA ASN A 150 9.55 11.58 -4.71
C ASN A 150 8.20 11.42 -5.44
N SER A 151 7.20 10.87 -4.75
CA SER A 151 5.88 10.69 -5.33
C SER A 151 5.27 12.07 -5.70
N PRO A 152 4.76 12.26 -6.93
CA PRO A 152 4.06 13.50 -7.31
C PRO A 152 2.84 13.79 -6.44
N PHE A 153 2.13 12.73 -6.03
CA PHE A 153 0.88 12.74 -5.30
C PHE A 153 0.82 11.48 -4.43
N ARG A 154 -0.34 10.81 -4.36
CA ARG A 154 -0.53 9.55 -3.64
C ARG A 154 0.36 8.45 -4.21
N THR A 155 1.00 7.70 -3.31
CA THR A 155 2.01 6.70 -3.67
C THR A 155 1.35 5.40 -4.13
N PHE A 156 0.71 4.64 -3.24
CA PHE A 156 -0.09 3.48 -3.64
C PHE A 156 -1.58 3.79 -3.68
N SER A 157 -2.22 3.43 -4.79
CA SER A 157 -3.67 3.30 -4.90
C SER A 157 -4.01 1.83 -5.07
N ILE A 158 -4.59 1.21 -4.05
CA ILE A 158 -4.90 -0.23 -3.99
C ILE A 158 -6.40 -0.41 -4.10
N VAL A 159 -6.85 -0.99 -5.21
CA VAL A 159 -8.27 -1.11 -5.57
C VAL A 159 -8.60 -2.53 -5.96
N GLY A 160 -9.66 -3.10 -5.36
CA GLY A 160 -10.22 -4.40 -5.75
C GLY A 160 -9.26 -5.59 -5.55
N SER A 161 -8.20 -5.42 -4.76
CA SER A 161 -7.15 -6.42 -4.60
C SER A 161 -7.48 -7.40 -3.48
N THR A 162 -7.05 -8.65 -3.62
CA THR A 162 -7.27 -9.68 -2.59
C THR A 162 -5.99 -10.42 -2.23
N ASP A 163 -5.84 -10.82 -0.97
CA ASP A 163 -4.74 -11.64 -0.47
C ASP A 163 -3.35 -11.16 -0.95
N THR A 164 -3.16 -9.84 -1.01
CA THR A 164 -1.97 -9.21 -1.57
C THR A 164 -1.11 -8.64 -0.45
N VAL A 165 0.20 -8.87 -0.56
CA VAL A 165 1.20 -8.48 0.45
C VAL A 165 2.07 -7.36 -0.09
N LEU A 166 2.23 -6.28 0.68
CA LEU A 166 3.17 -5.19 0.42
C LEU A 166 4.17 -5.13 1.58
N ASP A 167 5.40 -5.57 1.34
CA ASP A 167 6.36 -5.89 2.41
C ASP A 167 7.75 -5.30 2.18
N HIS A 168 8.35 -4.67 3.20
CA HIS A 168 9.69 -4.07 3.12
C HIS A 168 9.87 -3.05 1.96
N LEU A 169 8.83 -2.33 1.58
CA LEU A 169 8.93 -1.22 0.62
C LEU A 169 9.42 0.05 1.34
N THR A 170 10.13 0.89 0.59
CA THR A 170 10.47 2.26 1.04
C THR A 170 9.75 3.27 0.18
N LEU A 171 8.88 4.07 0.80
CA LEU A 171 8.16 5.17 0.17
C LEU A 171 8.83 6.46 0.67
N ASP A 172 9.76 7.00 -0.09
CA ASP A 172 10.58 8.15 0.29
C ASP A 172 10.19 9.40 -0.50
N SER A 173 9.32 10.21 0.09
CA SER A 173 9.00 11.56 -0.38
C SER A 173 9.50 12.63 0.60
N LYS A 174 10.52 12.35 1.42
CA LYS A 174 11.06 13.30 2.42
C LYS A 174 11.55 14.61 1.79
N ALA A 175 12.03 14.56 0.55
CA ALA A 175 12.42 15.77 -0.19
C ALA A 175 11.25 16.77 -0.37
N GLY A 176 10.01 16.32 -0.17
CA GLY A 176 8.80 17.13 -0.23
C GLY A 176 8.42 17.78 1.10
N ASP A 177 9.18 17.60 2.19
CA ASP A 177 8.85 18.21 3.48
C ASP A 177 8.66 19.73 3.35
N ASN A 178 7.59 20.25 3.95
CA ASN A 178 7.15 21.65 3.88
C ASN A 178 6.67 22.14 2.50
N LEU A 179 6.59 21.27 1.50
CA LEU A 179 6.19 21.64 0.14
C LEU A 179 5.11 20.72 -0.44
N ALA A 180 5.37 19.43 -0.46
CA ALA A 180 4.48 18.41 -0.98
C ALA A 180 3.20 18.31 -0.13
N LYS A 181 2.11 17.95 -0.80
CA LYS A 181 0.78 17.73 -0.21
C LYS A 181 0.18 16.46 -0.77
N ASN A 182 -0.54 15.70 0.05
CA ASN A 182 -1.24 14.48 -0.38
C ASN A 182 -0.31 13.42 -0.99
N THR A 183 0.82 13.18 -0.33
CA THR A 183 1.78 12.13 -0.67
C THR A 183 1.48 10.84 0.11
N ASP A 184 0.20 10.47 0.17
CA ASP A 184 -0.30 9.32 0.93
C ASP A 184 0.51 8.06 0.64
N GLY A 185 0.74 7.25 1.66
CA GLY A 185 1.48 5.99 1.56
C GLY A 185 0.64 4.94 0.83
N PHE A 186 -0.44 4.49 1.48
CA PHE A 186 -1.35 3.48 0.96
C PHE A 186 -2.81 3.94 1.04
N ASP A 187 -3.40 4.24 -0.12
CA ASP A 187 -4.84 4.45 -0.28
C ASP A 187 -5.52 3.13 -0.60
N MET A 188 -6.60 2.81 0.12
CA MET A 188 -7.31 1.54 -0.03
C MET A 188 -8.79 1.72 -0.32
N SER A 189 -9.27 1.05 -1.36
CA SER A 189 -10.69 0.98 -1.72
C SER A 189 -11.10 -0.43 -2.17
N SER A 190 -12.14 -0.98 -1.57
CA SER A 190 -12.74 -2.27 -1.96
C SER A 190 -11.77 -3.48 -2.00
N ASN A 191 -10.83 -3.60 -1.06
CA ASN A 191 -9.91 -4.73 -0.98
C ASN A 191 -10.34 -5.77 0.09
N ASN A 192 -9.77 -6.97 0.03
CA ASN A 192 -9.97 -8.01 1.05
C ASN A 192 -8.66 -8.77 1.34
N GLY A 193 -8.22 -8.85 2.59
CA GLY A 193 -7.04 -9.67 2.94
C GLY A 193 -5.69 -9.06 2.55
N VAL A 194 -5.61 -7.73 2.42
CA VAL A 194 -4.34 -7.05 2.08
C VAL A 194 -3.46 -6.92 3.33
N ASN A 195 -2.20 -7.32 3.23
CA ASN A 195 -1.21 -7.24 4.30
C ASN A 195 -0.13 -6.22 3.92
N ILE A 196 0.05 -5.19 4.73
CA ILE A 196 1.03 -4.10 4.53
C ILE A 196 1.99 -4.14 5.70
N THR A 197 3.20 -4.65 5.47
CA THR A 197 4.13 -5.03 6.53
C THR A 197 5.53 -4.46 6.38
N ASN A 198 6.15 -4.08 7.50
CA ASN A 198 7.58 -3.72 7.54
C ASN A 198 8.02 -2.61 6.56
N ASN A 199 7.11 -1.74 6.14
CA ASN A 199 7.43 -0.67 5.19
C ASN A 199 7.99 0.56 5.91
N ILE A 200 8.78 1.36 5.19
CA ILE A 200 9.23 2.68 5.62
C ILE A 200 8.48 3.72 4.77
N ILE A 201 7.74 4.61 5.43
CA ILE A 201 6.94 5.65 4.78
C ILE A 201 7.40 7.01 5.32
N LEU A 202 7.95 7.83 4.42
CA LEU A 202 8.41 9.20 4.67
C LEU A 202 7.62 10.13 3.75
N ASN A 203 6.60 10.79 4.29
CA ASN A 203 5.65 11.55 3.48
C ASN A 203 5.03 12.75 4.22
N GLN A 204 4.04 13.39 3.59
CA GLN A 204 3.39 14.61 4.06
C GLN A 204 1.86 14.46 4.14
N ASP A 205 1.36 13.22 4.12
CA ASP A 205 -0.06 12.91 4.30
C ASP A 205 -0.23 11.54 4.98
N ASP A 206 -1.40 10.91 4.87
CA ASP A 206 -1.71 9.64 5.53
C ASP A 206 -0.69 8.54 5.18
N CYS A 207 -0.21 7.83 6.20
CA CYS A 207 0.61 6.62 6.00
C CYS A 207 -0.26 5.48 5.45
N LEU A 208 -1.46 5.35 6.01
CA LEU A 208 -2.57 4.53 5.53
C LEU A 208 -3.81 5.42 5.47
N ALA A 209 -4.51 5.40 4.34
CA ALA A 209 -5.84 5.99 4.20
C ALA A 209 -6.79 4.90 3.67
N MET A 210 -7.53 4.27 4.59
CA MET A 210 -8.44 3.17 4.24
C MET A 210 -9.88 3.67 4.12
N GLN A 211 -10.33 3.96 2.89
CA GLN A 211 -11.69 4.44 2.64
C GLN A 211 -12.70 3.30 2.68
N SER A 212 -12.34 2.15 2.12
CA SER A 212 -13.09 0.90 2.25
C SER A 212 -12.16 -0.27 2.00
N SER A 213 -12.31 -1.36 2.76
CA SER A 213 -11.61 -2.65 2.61
C SER A 213 -11.97 -3.57 3.78
N THR A 214 -11.66 -4.85 3.65
CA THR A 214 -11.91 -5.85 4.71
C THR A 214 -10.67 -6.70 5.01
N ASN A 215 -10.54 -7.17 6.25
CA ASN A 215 -9.50 -8.10 6.69
C ASN A 215 -8.07 -7.59 6.36
N THR A 216 -7.83 -6.30 6.59
CA THR A 216 -6.54 -5.66 6.28
C THR A 216 -5.61 -5.72 7.49
N HIS A 217 -4.34 -6.03 7.27
CA HIS A 217 -3.30 -5.96 8.29
C HIS A 217 -2.27 -4.88 7.93
N PHE A 218 -2.01 -3.97 8.87
CA PHE A 218 -0.99 -2.92 8.75
C PHE A 218 -0.01 -3.06 9.93
N ILE A 219 1.09 -3.79 9.73
CA ILE A 219 1.92 -4.32 10.83
C ILE A 219 3.40 -3.98 10.67
N GLY A 220 4.03 -3.46 11.74
CA GLY A 220 5.48 -3.27 11.77
C GLY A 220 6.00 -2.15 10.87
N ASN A 221 5.13 -1.27 10.37
CA ASN A 221 5.52 -0.17 9.50
C ASN A 221 6.09 1.01 10.31
N THR A 222 6.95 1.80 9.67
CA THR A 222 7.44 3.07 10.20
C THR A 222 6.90 4.22 9.36
N CYS A 223 6.05 5.04 9.95
CA CYS A 223 5.43 6.22 9.34
C CYS A 223 6.09 7.48 9.91
N THR A 224 6.63 8.35 9.06
CA THR A 224 7.32 9.58 9.49
C THR A 224 6.87 10.78 8.67
N GLY A 225 6.58 11.90 9.34
CA GLY A 225 6.29 13.20 8.72
C GLY A 225 4.82 13.46 8.38
N GLY A 226 4.04 12.40 8.14
CA GLY A 226 2.70 12.49 7.57
C GLY A 226 1.56 12.75 8.55
N HIS A 227 0.36 12.27 8.19
CA HIS A 227 -0.88 12.47 8.94
C HIS A 227 -1.33 11.25 9.78
N GLY A 228 -0.47 10.24 9.92
CA GLY A 228 -0.73 9.06 10.76
C GLY A 228 -1.39 7.89 10.02
N ILE A 229 -2.03 7.00 10.78
CA ILE A 229 -2.70 5.81 10.27
C ILE A 229 -4.22 6.05 10.34
N SER A 230 -4.83 6.23 9.18
CA SER A 230 -6.20 6.70 9.05
C SER A 230 -7.16 5.66 8.46
N VAL A 231 -8.30 5.47 9.13
CA VAL A 231 -9.53 5.00 8.49
C VAL A 231 -10.28 6.21 7.95
N GLY A 232 -10.60 6.16 6.66
CA GLY A 232 -11.35 7.18 5.95
C GLY A 232 -10.51 8.09 5.03
N SER A 233 -11.08 9.20 4.53
CA SER A 233 -12.46 9.61 4.82
C SER A 233 -13.46 8.66 4.18
N ILE A 234 -14.37 8.15 5.00
CA ILE A 234 -15.37 7.15 4.60
C ILE A 234 -16.76 7.78 4.67
N GLY A 235 -17.60 7.45 3.69
CA GLY A 235 -18.98 7.90 3.66
C GLY A 235 -19.48 8.03 2.22
N GLY A 236 -20.63 7.42 1.97
CA GLY A 236 -21.37 7.53 0.72
C GLY A 236 -22.87 7.64 0.96
N THR A 237 -23.66 7.28 -0.04
CA THR A 237 -25.12 7.43 -0.01
C THR A 237 -25.84 6.26 0.68
N ALA A 238 -25.16 5.13 0.86
CA ALA A 238 -25.67 3.92 1.51
C ALA A 238 -24.53 3.16 2.22
N VAL A 239 -24.89 2.10 2.96
CA VAL A 239 -23.89 1.14 3.49
C VAL A 239 -23.71 0.02 2.47
N ASP A 240 -22.58 0.01 1.77
CA ASP A 240 -22.17 -1.06 0.86
C ASP A 240 -20.65 -1.33 0.95
N SER A 241 -20.13 -2.20 0.08
CA SER A 241 -18.71 -2.58 0.08
C SER A 241 -17.75 -1.42 -0.20
N THR A 242 -18.20 -0.35 -0.85
CA THR A 242 -17.39 0.82 -1.19
C THR A 242 -17.31 1.83 -0.05
N ASP A 243 -18.20 1.71 0.94
CA ASP A 243 -18.29 2.52 2.16
C ASP A 243 -18.25 1.68 3.44
N THR A 244 -17.53 0.55 3.39
CA THR A 244 -17.31 -0.35 4.53
C THR A 244 -15.83 -0.60 4.80
N VAL A 245 -15.44 -0.43 6.05
CA VAL A 245 -14.18 -0.89 6.64
C VAL A 245 -14.48 -1.92 7.72
N SER A 246 -13.96 -3.14 7.57
CA SER A 246 -14.13 -4.21 8.57
C SER A 246 -12.86 -5.01 8.80
N GLY A 247 -12.53 -5.32 10.06
CA GLY A 247 -11.41 -6.21 10.37
C GLY A 247 -10.04 -5.63 10.03
N LEU A 248 -9.82 -4.34 10.30
CA LEU A 248 -8.50 -3.72 10.19
C LEU A 248 -7.69 -3.99 11.47
N VAL A 249 -6.50 -4.56 11.33
CA VAL A 249 -5.52 -4.72 12.42
C VAL A 249 -4.31 -3.82 12.15
N VAL A 250 -4.07 -2.87 13.04
CA VAL A 250 -2.92 -1.95 13.02
C VAL A 250 -2.02 -2.29 14.20
N GLN A 251 -0.88 -2.92 13.95
CA GLN A 251 -0.07 -3.51 15.02
C GLN A 251 1.42 -3.18 14.94
N ASN A 252 2.06 -2.91 16.08
CA ASN A 252 3.52 -2.75 16.20
C ASN A 252 4.13 -1.70 15.26
N ASN A 253 3.36 -0.67 14.88
CA ASN A 253 3.85 0.39 14.01
C ASN A 253 4.54 1.49 14.83
N LYS A 254 5.46 2.20 14.17
CA LYS A 254 6.08 3.42 14.69
C LYS A 254 5.55 4.62 13.93
N ILE A 255 4.99 5.60 14.64
CA ILE A 255 4.45 6.83 14.06
C ILE A 255 5.24 8.01 14.62
N ILE A 256 5.97 8.71 13.76
CA ILE A 256 7.04 9.62 14.15
C ILE A 256 6.83 10.97 13.49
N ASN A 257 6.99 12.08 14.23
CA ASN A 257 6.93 13.44 13.71
C ASN A 257 5.70 13.67 12.80
N SER A 258 4.54 13.18 13.23
CA SER A 258 3.32 13.14 12.42
C SER A 258 2.22 13.96 13.08
N ASP A 259 1.29 14.46 12.27
CA ASP A 259 0.16 15.24 12.80
C ASP A 259 -0.75 14.38 13.68
N ASN A 260 -0.97 13.13 13.31
CA ASN A 260 -1.81 12.22 14.07
C ASN A 260 -1.13 10.87 14.27
N GLY A 261 -1.50 10.19 15.34
CA GLY A 261 -1.17 8.79 15.58
C GLY A 261 -2.17 7.93 14.84
N ILE A 262 -3.20 7.51 15.55
CA ILE A 262 -4.30 6.70 14.99
C ILE A 262 -5.52 7.58 14.76
N ARG A 263 -6.16 7.43 13.60
CA ARG A 263 -7.22 8.33 13.15
C ARG A 263 -8.40 7.60 12.51
N ILE A 264 -9.62 8.01 12.83
CA ILE A 264 -10.84 7.66 12.09
C ILE A 264 -11.54 8.97 11.71
N LYS A 265 -11.85 9.15 10.42
CA LYS A 265 -12.53 10.33 9.88
C LYS A 265 -13.71 9.91 9.00
N THR A 266 -14.94 10.26 9.39
CA THR A 266 -16.16 9.94 8.60
C THR A 266 -16.85 11.20 8.09
N ILE A 267 -17.43 11.11 6.88
CA ILE A 267 -17.93 12.26 6.14
C ILE A 267 -19.31 12.70 6.66
N VAL A 268 -19.49 14.00 6.87
CA VAL A 268 -20.77 14.61 7.28
C VAL A 268 -21.92 14.20 6.35
N GLY A 269 -23.09 13.93 6.94
CA GLY A 269 -24.31 13.57 6.19
C GLY A 269 -24.24 12.26 5.38
N SER A 270 -23.12 11.53 5.46
CA SER A 270 -22.91 10.30 4.70
C SER A 270 -23.18 9.05 5.54
N GLN A 271 -23.47 7.94 4.87
CA GLN A 271 -23.68 6.61 5.46
C GLN A 271 -22.47 5.71 5.17
N GLY A 272 -22.31 4.65 5.97
CA GLY A 272 -21.22 3.69 5.84
C GLY A 272 -21.02 2.89 7.12
N LEU A 273 -19.99 2.05 7.15
CA LEU A 273 -19.65 1.22 8.29
C LEU A 273 -18.14 1.16 8.52
N VAL A 274 -17.71 1.45 9.74
CA VAL A 274 -16.40 1.12 10.28
C VAL A 274 -16.61 0.17 11.45
N THR A 275 -16.10 -1.06 11.38
CA THR A 275 -16.26 -2.04 12.46
C THR A 275 -15.04 -2.94 12.62
N GLY A 276 -14.78 -3.41 13.85
CA GLY A 276 -13.70 -4.37 14.11
C GLY A 276 -12.32 -3.81 13.76
N VAL A 277 -12.09 -2.52 14.02
CA VAL A 277 -10.77 -1.90 13.85
C VAL A 277 -10.00 -2.03 15.16
N THR A 278 -8.79 -2.57 15.08
CA THR A 278 -7.97 -2.89 16.24
C THR A 278 -6.57 -2.30 16.10
N TYR A 279 -6.23 -1.37 16.99
CA TYR A 279 -4.90 -0.79 17.12
C TYR A 279 -4.17 -1.41 18.32
N ILE A 280 -3.09 -2.16 18.10
CA ILE A 280 -2.37 -2.88 19.15
C ILE A 280 -0.87 -2.53 19.17
N SER A 281 -0.33 -2.18 20.33
CA SER A 281 1.11 -2.06 20.54
C SER A 281 1.82 -1.08 19.58
N ASN A 282 1.14 0.02 19.22
CA ASN A 282 1.72 1.06 18.37
C ASN A 282 2.48 2.09 19.24
N THR A 283 3.56 2.65 18.69
CA THR A 283 4.41 3.61 19.39
C THR A 283 4.43 4.95 18.66
N LEU A 284 4.23 6.03 19.42
CA LEU A 284 4.24 7.39 18.94
C LEU A 284 5.54 8.11 19.32
N THR A 285 6.05 8.98 18.46
CA THR A 285 7.18 9.84 18.79
C THR A 285 6.95 11.21 18.20
N ASN A 286 6.80 12.23 19.06
CA ASN A 286 6.58 13.61 18.65
C ASN A 286 5.39 13.75 17.70
N VAL A 287 4.24 13.21 18.12
CA VAL A 287 2.99 13.27 17.36
C VAL A 287 2.11 14.40 17.87
N LYS A 288 1.42 15.15 17.00
CA LYS A 288 0.55 16.23 17.48
C LYS A 288 -0.72 15.69 18.18
N ASN A 289 -1.48 14.80 17.56
CA ASN A 289 -2.68 14.19 18.16
C ASN A 289 -2.56 12.67 18.24
N ALA A 290 -2.52 12.07 19.43
CA ALA A 290 -2.32 10.63 19.56
C ALA A 290 -3.50 9.81 19.05
N ILE A 291 -4.72 10.16 19.46
CA ILE A 291 -5.96 9.47 19.11
C ILE A 291 -6.95 10.48 18.53
N VAL A 292 -7.33 10.30 17.27
CA VAL A 292 -8.25 11.19 16.56
C VAL A 292 -9.47 10.41 16.10
N MET A 293 -10.67 10.78 16.54
CA MET A 293 -11.92 10.13 16.13
C MET A 293 -12.96 11.21 15.78
N HIS A 294 -13.24 11.36 14.49
CA HIS A 294 -14.09 12.42 13.97
C HIS A 294 -15.18 11.89 13.07
N SER A 295 -16.41 12.32 13.32
CA SER A 295 -17.56 12.04 12.45
C SER A 295 -18.17 13.31 11.87
N ASP A 296 -17.32 14.31 11.64
CA ASP A 296 -17.65 15.66 11.19
C ASP A 296 -16.76 16.13 10.02
N TYR A 297 -16.11 15.22 9.30
CA TYR A 297 -15.18 15.53 8.22
C TYR A 297 -15.93 16.03 6.97
N ASN A 298 -15.47 17.14 6.41
CA ASN A 298 -15.90 17.66 5.12
C ASN A 298 -14.81 17.41 4.08
N LYS A 299 -15.11 16.55 3.10
CA LYS A 299 -14.17 16.15 2.04
C LYS A 299 -13.77 17.32 1.14
N SER A 300 -14.71 18.20 0.79
CA SER A 300 -14.45 19.34 -0.09
C SER A 300 -13.60 20.42 0.59
N ALA A 301 -13.83 20.65 1.88
CA ALA A 301 -13.04 21.60 2.67
C ALA A 301 -11.71 21.01 3.16
N GLY A 302 -11.56 19.68 3.13
CA GLY A 302 -10.37 18.99 3.62
C GLY A 302 -10.17 19.10 5.14
N GLY A 303 -11.25 19.15 5.93
CA GLY A 303 -11.16 19.40 7.37
C GLY A 303 -12.43 19.10 8.16
N TYR A 304 -12.38 19.38 9.46
CA TYR A 304 -13.47 19.12 10.40
C TYR A 304 -14.43 20.33 10.49
N THR A 305 -15.73 20.05 10.57
CA THR A 305 -16.77 21.10 10.58
C THR A 305 -17.14 21.58 11.99
N GLY A 306 -16.72 20.85 13.03
CA GLY A 306 -17.18 21.05 14.41
C GLY A 306 -18.60 20.51 14.67
N LYS A 307 -19.23 19.85 13.69
CA LYS A 307 -20.59 19.31 13.78
C LYS A 307 -20.63 17.85 13.34
N ALA A 308 -20.60 16.95 14.32
CA ALA A 308 -20.63 15.51 14.11
C ALA A 308 -21.99 15.03 13.58
N THR A 309 -22.19 15.15 12.26
CA THR A 309 -23.45 14.79 11.57
C THR A 309 -23.31 13.61 10.62
N SER A 310 -22.15 12.95 10.57
CA SER A 310 -22.00 11.70 9.83
C SER A 310 -22.95 10.63 10.38
N ALA A 311 -23.55 9.85 9.48
CA ALA A 311 -24.36 8.68 9.77
C ALA A 311 -23.58 7.36 9.59
N VAL A 312 -22.26 7.44 9.33
CA VAL A 312 -21.38 6.28 9.27
C VAL A 312 -21.30 5.64 10.67
N ALA A 313 -21.67 4.37 10.77
CA ALA A 313 -21.54 3.63 12.02
C ALA A 313 -20.07 3.34 12.34
N ILE A 314 -19.62 3.62 13.57
CA ILE A 314 -18.25 3.35 14.04
C ILE A 314 -18.32 2.43 15.26
N LYS A 315 -18.19 1.13 15.01
CA LYS A 315 -18.42 0.08 16.00
C LYS A 315 -17.14 -0.69 16.33
N ASP A 316 -17.08 -1.24 17.53
CA ASP A 316 -16.09 -2.27 17.89
C ASP A 316 -14.63 -1.83 17.64
N ILE A 317 -14.30 -0.61 18.06
CA ILE A 317 -12.97 -0.03 17.94
C ILE A 317 -12.15 -0.38 19.17
N THR A 318 -11.05 -1.11 18.97
CA THR A 318 -10.13 -1.50 20.05
C THR A 318 -8.83 -0.71 19.93
N ILE A 319 -8.40 -0.11 21.04
CA ILE A 319 -7.06 0.46 21.20
C ILE A 319 -6.43 -0.21 22.41
N ALA A 320 -5.31 -0.90 22.22
CA ALA A 320 -4.62 -1.63 23.28
C ALA A 320 -3.11 -1.39 23.20
N GLY A 321 -2.51 -0.83 24.24
CA GLY A 321 -1.05 -0.68 24.30
C GLY A 321 -0.50 0.44 23.41
N LEU A 322 -1.13 1.61 23.39
CA LEU A 322 -0.60 2.80 22.70
C LEU A 322 0.37 3.54 23.63
N SER A 323 1.62 3.72 23.20
CA SER A 323 2.67 4.35 24.04
C SER A 323 3.46 5.40 23.27
N GLY A 324 4.30 6.17 23.97
CA GLY A 324 5.20 7.15 23.36
C GLY A 324 4.89 8.60 23.74
N THR A 325 5.11 9.54 22.82
CA THR A 325 4.94 10.99 23.10
C THR A 325 4.00 11.68 22.12
N ALA A 326 3.17 12.59 22.64
CA ALA A 326 2.29 13.42 21.82
C ALA A 326 2.08 14.82 22.42
N THR A 327 1.49 15.74 21.65
CA THR A 327 0.97 16.99 22.20
C THR A 327 -0.39 16.76 22.84
N ASN A 328 -1.40 16.37 22.05
CA ASN A 328 -2.75 16.07 22.54
C ASN A 328 -2.95 14.56 22.63
N LEU A 329 -3.46 14.07 23.75
CA LEU A 329 -3.82 12.66 23.89
C LEU A 329 -5.09 12.32 23.10
N TYR A 330 -6.12 13.14 23.20
CA TYR A 330 -7.42 12.91 22.56
C TYR A 330 -7.88 14.09 21.70
N ASP A 331 -8.37 13.80 20.49
CA ASP A 331 -9.10 14.73 19.63
C ASP A 331 -10.33 13.99 19.09
N VAL A 332 -11.40 14.00 19.86
CA VAL A 332 -12.58 13.16 19.60
C VAL A 332 -13.85 13.99 19.53
N LEU A 333 -14.48 14.01 18.36
CA LEU A 333 -15.80 14.60 18.13
C LEU A 333 -16.61 13.69 17.21
N VAL A 334 -17.48 12.87 17.82
CA VAL A 334 -18.29 11.89 17.11
C VAL A 334 -19.78 12.04 17.40
N ASN A 335 -20.60 11.56 16.49
CA ASN A 335 -22.05 11.51 16.65
C ASN A 335 -22.38 10.37 17.64
N PRO A 336 -22.94 10.66 18.83
CA PRO A 336 -23.17 9.63 19.84
C PRO A 336 -24.16 8.54 19.40
N SER A 337 -24.98 8.80 18.37
CA SER A 337 -25.96 7.82 17.86
C SER A 337 -25.36 6.75 16.95
N VAL A 338 -24.12 6.92 16.49
CA VAL A 338 -23.50 6.00 15.50
C VAL A 338 -22.29 5.25 16.05
N VAL A 339 -21.92 5.46 17.32
CA VAL A 339 -20.73 4.87 17.94
C VAL A 339 -21.10 3.85 19.03
N SER A 340 -20.43 2.71 19.05
CA SER A 340 -20.63 1.68 20.09
C SER A 340 -19.49 0.68 20.16
N GLY A 341 -19.37 -0.06 21.27
CA GLY A 341 -18.44 -1.20 21.38
C GLY A 341 -16.96 -0.84 21.48
N TRP A 342 -16.61 0.42 21.77
CA TRP A 342 -15.21 0.84 21.86
C TRP A 342 -14.56 0.32 23.15
N LYS A 343 -13.31 -0.15 23.04
CA LYS A 343 -12.51 -0.69 24.15
C LYS A 343 -11.09 -0.13 24.11
N TRP A 344 -10.76 0.77 25.03
CA TRP A 344 -9.46 1.43 25.10
C TRP A 344 -8.71 1.02 26.36
N SER A 345 -7.47 0.58 26.23
CA SER A 345 -6.66 0.06 27.34
C SER A 345 -5.16 0.23 27.09
N GLY A 346 -4.37 0.27 28.16
CA GLY A 346 -2.91 0.35 28.04
C GLY A 346 -2.42 1.58 27.29
N ILE A 347 -3.12 2.72 27.40
CA ILE A 347 -2.69 3.99 26.82
C ILE A 347 -1.70 4.63 27.79
N THR A 348 -0.42 4.65 27.43
CA THR A 348 0.70 5.17 28.24
C THR A 348 1.45 6.29 27.53
N VAL A 349 0.77 7.00 26.61
CA VAL A 349 1.33 8.13 25.87
C VAL A 349 1.57 9.30 26.83
N ALA A 350 2.81 9.77 26.90
CA ALA A 350 3.17 11.02 27.57
C ALA A 350 2.73 12.20 26.69
N ALA A 351 1.55 12.73 26.97
CA ALA A 351 0.97 13.89 26.28
C ALA A 351 1.15 15.19 27.09
N THR A 352 1.40 16.31 26.42
CA THR A 352 1.48 17.62 27.08
C THR A 352 0.10 18.21 27.40
N ALA A 353 -0.92 17.80 26.66
CA ALA A 353 -2.32 18.14 26.85
C ALA A 353 -3.19 16.89 26.74
N LYS A 354 -4.23 16.84 27.57
CA LYS A 354 -5.23 15.78 27.51
C LYS A 354 -6.07 15.83 26.22
N GLY A 355 -6.36 17.04 25.73
CA GLY A 355 -7.25 17.25 24.60
C GLY A 355 -8.74 17.09 24.99
N SER A 356 -9.59 16.67 24.07
CA SER A 356 -11.04 16.63 24.27
C SER A 356 -11.69 15.37 23.71
N CYS A 357 -12.82 15.00 24.33
CA CYS A 357 -13.70 13.96 23.83
C CYS A 357 -15.17 14.38 23.95
N SER A 358 -15.90 14.24 22.85
CA SER A 358 -17.33 14.47 22.77
C SER A 358 -18.01 13.39 21.92
N GLY A 359 -19.10 12.83 22.45
CA GLY A 359 -19.95 11.86 21.77
C GLY A 359 -19.45 10.41 21.78
N GLN A 360 -18.29 10.12 22.35
CA GLN A 360 -17.76 8.76 22.49
C GLN A 360 -18.69 7.83 23.30
N PRO A 361 -18.61 6.49 23.12
CA PRO A 361 -19.36 5.55 23.94
C PRO A 361 -19.02 5.67 25.43
N SER A 362 -19.99 5.37 26.29
CA SER A 362 -19.82 5.42 27.76
C SER A 362 -18.76 4.46 28.31
N THR A 363 -18.40 3.42 27.54
CA THR A 363 -17.31 2.49 27.87
C THR A 363 -15.92 3.10 27.73
N VAL A 364 -15.81 4.28 27.10
CA VAL A 364 -14.57 5.00 26.90
C VAL A 364 -14.53 6.23 27.80
N THR A 365 -13.59 6.24 28.73
CA THR A 365 -13.29 7.41 29.54
C THR A 365 -12.02 8.06 29.00
N CYS A 366 -12.15 9.27 28.48
CA CYS A 366 -11.01 10.13 28.22
C CYS A 366 -10.59 10.76 29.56
N ALA A 367 -9.87 9.99 30.37
CA ALA A 367 -9.37 10.37 31.69
C ALA A 367 -8.08 11.19 31.61
#